data_AF-A0A1I0WB22-F1
#
_entry.id   AF-A0A1I0WB22-F1
#
_cell.length_a   1.000
_cell.length_b   1.000
_cell.length_c   1.000
_cell.angle_alpha   90.00
_cell.angle_beta   90.00
_cell.angle_gamma   90.00
#
_symmetry.space_group_name_H-M   'P 1'
#
loop_
_entity.id
_entity.type
_entity.pdbx_description
1 polymer ?
#
loop_
_entity_poly.entity_id
_entity_poly.type
_entity_poly.pdbx_seq_one_letter_code
_entity_poly.pdbx_strand_id
1 'polypeptide(L)'
;MNSLIELIDTRSFASLWYWLLLALVWTGAANWGLGAPVDMLLRARRLGGGAQDELETSVAIQSRRQIRLAGGPVTLGVLAFVSTMLALLGFLYGWELGQAVFLLIFPLILVRYMALRTAHRILRGNLQGDALHDVIGAHRFRVQVLSVIALFATALFGMYQNLVSNPFGG
;
A
#
# COMPACT_ATOMS: atom_id res chain seq x y z
N MET A 1 17.15 -29.39 2.16
CA MET A 1 16.53 -28.23 1.48
C MET A 1 15.00 -28.28 1.52
N ASN A 2 14.40 -28.97 2.51
CA ASN A 2 12.94 -29.11 2.67
C ASN A 2 12.40 -28.37 3.90
N SER A 3 13.23 -28.03 4.88
CA SER A 3 12.78 -27.41 6.13
C SER A 3 12.36 -25.94 6.01
N LEU A 4 12.82 -25.23 4.97
CA LEU A 4 12.40 -23.83 4.73
C LEU A 4 11.00 -23.72 4.15
N ILE A 5 10.55 -24.73 3.39
CA ILE A 5 9.21 -24.75 2.79
C ILE A 5 8.20 -25.31 3.81
N GLU A 6 8.60 -26.32 4.59
CA GLU A 6 7.74 -26.93 5.62
C GLU A 6 7.45 -25.98 6.80
N LEU A 7 8.36 -25.03 7.10
CA LEU A 7 8.12 -23.97 8.10
C LEU A 7 7.24 -22.82 7.57
N ILE A 8 7.09 -22.69 6.25
CA ILE A 8 6.19 -21.71 5.61
C ILE A 8 4.73 -22.23 5.62
N ASP A 9 4.51 -23.55 5.76
CA ASP A 9 3.27 -24.19 5.32
C ASP A 9 2.18 -24.40 6.39
N THR A 10 2.31 -23.91 7.62
CA THR A 10 1.24 -24.07 8.64
C THR A 10 1.06 -22.90 9.62
N ARG A 11 1.90 -21.87 9.55
CA ARG A 11 1.86 -20.73 10.49
C ARG A 11 2.24 -19.42 9.81
N SER A 12 1.74 -19.16 8.60
CA SER A 12 2.10 -17.95 7.86
C SER A 12 1.90 -16.67 8.70
N PHE A 13 0.81 -16.60 9.48
CA PHE A 13 0.53 -15.49 10.41
C PHE A 13 1.38 -15.49 11.69
N ALA A 14 1.88 -16.64 12.15
CA ALA A 14 2.76 -16.76 13.31
C ALA A 14 4.24 -16.61 12.97
N SER A 15 4.58 -16.62 11.68
CA SER A 15 5.95 -16.44 11.20
C SER A 15 6.38 -14.98 11.33
N LEU A 16 7.54 -14.73 11.96
CA LEU A 16 8.17 -13.40 12.00
C LEU A 16 8.41 -12.85 10.59
N TRP A 17 8.64 -13.74 9.62
CA TRP A 17 8.86 -13.38 8.22
C TRP A 17 7.69 -12.64 7.59
N TYR A 18 6.45 -13.08 7.83
CA TYR A 18 5.28 -12.37 7.33
C TYR A 18 5.22 -10.94 7.88
N TRP A 19 5.40 -10.77 9.19
CA TRP A 19 5.38 -9.47 9.86
C TRP A 19 6.52 -8.56 9.41
N LEU A 20 7.72 -9.11 9.18
CA LEU A 20 8.85 -8.36 8.62
C LEU A 20 8.55 -7.87 7.20
N LEU A 21 8.03 -8.74 6.33
CA LEU A 21 7.64 -8.36 4.97
C LEU A 21 6.53 -7.32 4.98
N LEU A 22 5.49 -7.54 5.79
CA LEU A 22 4.38 -6.62 5.95
C LEU A 22 4.87 -5.24 6.42
N ALA A 23 5.71 -5.19 7.46
CA ALA A 23 6.29 -3.96 7.96
C ALA A 23 7.16 -3.25 6.91
N LEU A 24 8.01 -3.99 6.20
CA LEU A 24 8.88 -3.44 5.16
C LEU A 24 8.07 -2.83 4.01
N VAL A 25 7.08 -3.57 3.52
CA VAL A 25 6.19 -3.14 2.43
C VAL A 25 5.38 -1.92 2.84
N TRP A 26 4.80 -1.91 4.04
CA TRP A 26 4.03 -0.78 4.54
C TRP A 26 4.88 0.45 4.86
N THR A 27 6.11 0.26 5.32
CA THR A 27 7.06 1.36 5.52
C THR A 27 7.40 2.03 4.18
N GLY A 28 7.65 1.24 3.14
CA GLY A 28 7.87 1.76 1.79
C GLY A 28 6.63 2.48 1.23
N ALA A 29 5.44 1.87 1.38
CA ALA A 29 4.19 2.45 0.90
C ALA A 29 3.83 3.77 1.61
N ALA A 30 4.04 3.86 2.92
CA ALA A 30 3.77 5.08 3.70
C ALA A 30 4.76 6.21 3.38
N ASN A 31 6.03 5.88 3.15
CA ASN A 31 7.07 6.88 2.91
C ASN A 31 7.05 7.46 1.48
N TRP A 32 6.49 6.75 0.49
CA TRP A 32 6.56 7.14 -0.93
C TRP A 32 5.21 7.55 -1.56
N GLY A 33 4.23 7.94 -0.75
CA GLY A 33 2.83 8.10 -1.18
C GLY A 33 2.57 8.97 -2.42
N LEU A 34 3.36 9.99 -2.76
CA LEU A 34 3.05 10.87 -3.91
C LEU A 34 4.28 11.48 -4.60
N GLY A 35 5.43 10.80 -4.52
CA GLY A 35 6.61 11.15 -5.32
C GLY A 35 7.50 12.28 -4.80
N ALA A 36 7.05 13.09 -3.84
CA ALA A 36 7.89 14.05 -3.11
C ALA A 36 7.99 13.67 -1.63
N PRO A 37 9.19 13.65 -1.03
CA PRO A 37 9.40 13.32 0.38
C PRO A 37 8.92 14.45 1.33
N VAL A 38 8.70 14.12 2.61
CA VAL A 38 8.02 15.00 3.62
C VAL A 38 8.78 16.31 3.81
N ASP A 39 10.10 16.23 3.80
CA ASP A 39 11.04 17.34 3.88
C ASP A 39 10.82 18.36 2.77
N MET A 40 10.63 17.93 1.51
CA MET A 40 10.34 18.85 0.40
C MET A 40 9.02 19.60 0.61
N LEU A 41 7.98 18.91 1.09
CA LEU A 41 6.69 19.53 1.38
C LEU A 41 6.81 20.58 2.51
N LEU A 42 7.51 20.22 3.59
CA LEU A 42 7.74 21.11 4.72
C LEU A 42 8.59 22.32 4.34
N ARG A 43 9.63 22.10 3.52
CA ARG A 43 10.54 23.13 3.03
C ARG A 43 9.83 24.10 2.10
N ALA A 44 9.04 23.59 1.15
CA ALA A 44 8.22 24.39 0.25
C ALA A 44 7.22 25.27 1.02
N ARG A 45 6.56 24.71 2.05
CA ARG A 45 5.61 25.47 2.88
C ARG A 45 6.26 26.54 3.76
N ARG A 46 7.52 26.34 4.18
CA ARG A 46 8.25 27.30 5.04
C ARG A 46 8.96 28.39 4.25
N LEU A 47 9.61 28.02 3.13
CA LEU A 47 10.48 28.92 2.38
C LEU A 47 9.76 29.57 1.18
N GLY A 48 8.75 28.91 0.62
CA GLY A 48 8.10 29.36 -0.61
C GLY A 48 9.06 29.52 -1.79
N GLY A 49 8.62 30.24 -2.82
CA GLY A 49 9.44 30.58 -3.99
C GLY A 49 10.07 29.36 -4.65
N GLY A 50 11.40 29.36 -4.84
CA GLY A 50 12.09 28.27 -5.53
C GLY A 50 11.92 26.88 -4.90
N ALA A 51 11.69 26.79 -3.59
CA ALA A 51 11.40 25.51 -2.93
C ALA A 51 9.99 24.98 -3.29
N GLN A 52 9.05 25.88 -3.57
CA GLN A 52 7.72 25.53 -4.07
C GLN A 52 7.80 25.04 -5.52
N ASP A 53 8.56 25.73 -6.37
CA ASP A 53 8.74 25.35 -7.77
C ASP A 53 9.40 23.97 -7.92
N GLU A 54 10.38 23.67 -7.06
CA GLU A 54 11.04 22.36 -6.98
C GLU A 54 10.06 21.24 -6.60
N LEU A 55 9.21 21.49 -5.61
CA LEU A 55 8.16 20.55 -5.19
C LEU A 55 7.17 20.31 -6.34
N GLU A 56 6.67 21.37 -6.97
CA GLU A 56 5.69 21.28 -8.06
C GLU A 56 6.24 20.49 -9.25
N THR A 57 7.48 20.78 -9.64
CA THR A 57 8.16 20.06 -10.72
C THR A 57 8.34 18.58 -10.39
N SER A 58 8.80 18.28 -9.17
CA SER A 58 9.01 16.90 -8.71
C SER A 58 7.71 16.09 -8.69
N VAL A 59 6.65 16.68 -8.14
CA VAL A 59 5.33 16.03 -8.07
C VAL A 59 4.74 15.84 -9.47
N ALA A 60 4.92 16.80 -10.38
CA ALA A 60 4.46 16.67 -11.76
C ALA A 60 5.17 15.51 -12.50
N ILE A 61 6.49 15.40 -12.38
CA ILE A 61 7.27 14.31 -12.98
C ILE A 61 6.80 12.95 -12.44
N GLN A 62 6.66 12.84 -11.13
CA GLN A 62 6.28 11.59 -10.48
C GLN A 62 4.84 11.21 -10.82
N SER A 63 3.92 12.18 -10.88
CA SER A 63 2.54 11.97 -11.31
C SER A 63 2.47 11.45 -12.75
N ARG A 64 3.25 12.04 -13.67
CA ARG A 64 3.34 11.58 -15.07
C ARG A 64 3.89 10.15 -15.15
N ARG A 65 4.93 9.85 -14.36
CA ARG A 65 5.52 8.50 -14.29
C ARG A 65 4.52 7.47 -13.75
N GLN A 66 3.78 7.80 -12.70
CA GLN A 66 2.76 6.90 -12.16
C GLN A 66 1.66 6.58 -13.18
N ILE A 67 1.14 7.59 -13.89
CA ILE A 67 0.13 7.38 -14.93
C ILE A 67 0.68 6.53 -16.07
N ARG A 68 1.93 6.79 -16.51
CA ARG A 68 2.59 6.01 -17.55
C ARG A 68 2.77 4.54 -17.16
N LEU A 69 3.05 4.27 -15.88
CA LEU A 69 3.24 2.93 -15.32
C LEU A 69 1.95 2.29 -14.82
N ALA A 70 0.81 3.00 -14.81
CA ALA A 70 -0.47 2.49 -14.35
C ALA A 70 -0.89 1.22 -15.12
N GLY A 71 -0.36 1.07 -16.34
CA GLY A 71 -0.78 0.04 -17.26
C GLY A 71 -2.16 0.35 -17.83
N GLY A 72 -2.47 -0.26 -18.97
CA GLY A 72 -3.78 -0.14 -19.57
C GLY A 72 -4.87 -0.88 -18.76
N PRO A 73 -6.12 -0.92 -19.27
CA PRO A 73 -7.20 -1.69 -18.65
C PRO A 73 -6.85 -3.17 -18.42
N VAL A 74 -5.96 -3.75 -19.23
CA VAL A 74 -5.45 -5.12 -19.05
C VAL A 74 -4.76 -5.30 -17.70
N THR A 75 -3.94 -4.33 -17.26
CA THR A 75 -3.23 -4.42 -15.98
C THR A 75 -4.21 -4.42 -14.80
N LEU A 76 -5.28 -3.62 -14.89
CA LEU A 76 -6.36 -3.64 -13.90
C LEU A 76 -7.10 -4.98 -13.90
N GLY A 77 -7.38 -5.54 -15.09
CA GLY A 77 -8.00 -6.85 -15.23
C GLY A 77 -7.16 -7.97 -14.59
N VAL A 78 -5.85 -7.99 -14.85
CA VAL A 78 -4.92 -8.96 -14.24
C VAL A 78 -4.87 -8.79 -12.72
N LEU A 79 -4.78 -7.56 -12.21
CA LEU A 79 -4.79 -7.31 -10.77
C LEU A 79 -6.09 -7.77 -10.11
N ALA A 80 -7.24 -7.49 -10.73
CA ALA A 80 -8.54 -7.92 -10.23
C ALA A 80 -8.67 -9.45 -10.25
N PHE A 81 -8.23 -10.10 -11.33
CA PHE A 81 -8.23 -11.55 -11.47
C PHE A 81 -7.36 -12.22 -10.40
N VAL A 82 -6.11 -11.80 -10.25
CA VAL A 82 -5.18 -12.35 -9.25
C VAL A 82 -5.71 -12.11 -7.83
N SER A 83 -6.26 -10.93 -7.55
CA SER A 83 -6.84 -10.64 -6.23
C SER A 83 -8.06 -11.50 -5.93
N THR A 84 -8.92 -11.72 -6.92
CA THR A 84 -10.10 -12.59 -6.78
C THR A 84 -9.69 -14.04 -6.60
N MET A 85 -8.71 -14.53 -7.37
CA MET A 85 -8.15 -15.87 -7.22
C MET A 85 -7.57 -16.07 -5.82
N LEU A 86 -6.78 -15.12 -5.32
CA LEU A 86 -6.24 -15.16 -3.95
C LEU A 86 -7.33 -15.12 -2.89
N ALA A 87 -8.39 -14.34 -3.10
CA ALA A 87 -9.54 -14.32 -2.19
C ALA A 87 -10.25 -15.68 -2.15
N LEU A 88 -10.47 -16.30 -3.31
CA LEU A 88 -11.09 -17.63 -3.38
C LEU A 88 -10.21 -18.68 -2.72
N LEU A 89 -8.93 -18.76 -3.09
CA LEU A 89 -7.99 -19.71 -2.48
C LEU A 89 -7.85 -19.50 -0.98
N GLY A 90 -7.79 -18.24 -0.55
CA GLY A 90 -7.64 -17.90 0.86
C GLY A 90 -8.89 -18.20 1.68
N PHE A 91 -10.03 -17.60 1.32
CA PHE A 91 -11.22 -17.61 2.18
C PHE A 91 -12.16 -18.79 1.89
N LEU A 92 -12.25 -19.25 0.63
CA LEU A 92 -13.15 -20.36 0.28
C LEU A 92 -12.50 -21.72 0.49
N TYR A 93 -11.23 -21.86 0.09
CA TYR A 93 -10.47 -23.12 0.26
C TYR A 93 -9.69 -23.20 1.58
N GLY A 94 -9.71 -22.13 2.40
CA GLY A 94 -9.08 -22.12 3.71
C GLY A 94 -7.55 -22.06 3.68
N TRP A 95 -6.94 -21.65 2.57
CA TRP A 95 -5.47 -21.64 2.44
C TRP A 95 -4.87 -20.40 3.11
N GLU A 96 -4.20 -20.58 4.25
CA GLU A 96 -3.69 -19.47 5.09
C GLU A 96 -2.77 -18.51 4.34
N LEU A 97 -1.87 -19.05 3.51
CA LEU A 97 -0.95 -18.26 2.70
C LEU A 97 -1.73 -17.36 1.73
N GLY A 98 -2.77 -17.88 1.11
CA GLY A 98 -3.64 -17.12 0.21
C GLY A 98 -4.30 -15.92 0.90
N GLN A 99 -4.75 -16.11 2.13
CA GLN A 99 -5.34 -15.02 2.95
C GLN A 99 -4.29 -13.98 3.35
N ALA A 100 -3.12 -14.42 3.80
CA ALA A 100 -2.02 -13.55 4.21
C ALA A 100 -1.54 -12.67 3.04
N VAL A 101 -1.40 -13.28 1.86
CA VAL A 101 -1.03 -12.57 0.62
C VAL A 101 -2.15 -11.64 0.15
N PHE A 102 -3.41 -12.06 0.24
CA PHE A 102 -4.55 -11.21 -0.09
C PHE A 102 -4.59 -9.96 0.81
N LEU A 103 -4.47 -10.14 2.13
CA LEU A 103 -4.45 -9.05 3.11
C LEU A 103 -3.27 -8.08 2.90
N LEU A 104 -2.15 -8.55 2.33
CA LEU A 104 -1.03 -7.71 1.96
C LEU A 104 -1.29 -6.96 0.64
N ILE A 105 -1.72 -7.66 -0.42
CA ILE A 105 -1.82 -7.10 -1.78
C ILE A 105 -3.03 -6.18 -1.93
N PHE A 106 -4.18 -6.57 -1.38
CA PHE A 106 -5.43 -5.83 -1.52
C PHE A 106 -5.31 -4.34 -1.11
N PRO A 107 -4.80 -4.00 0.08
CA PRO A 107 -4.67 -2.60 0.46
C PRO A 107 -3.61 -1.84 -0.35
N LEU A 108 -2.58 -2.52 -0.88
CA LEU A 108 -1.60 -1.89 -1.79
C LEU A 108 -2.23 -1.52 -3.14
N ILE A 109 -3.16 -2.35 -3.65
CA ILE A 109 -3.94 -2.01 -4.85
C ILE A 109 -4.75 -0.74 -4.60
N LEU A 110 -5.35 -0.61 -3.41
CA LEU A 110 -6.10 0.57 -3.04
C LEU A 110 -5.19 1.82 -2.94
N VAL A 111 -4.02 1.71 -2.30
CA VAL A 111 -3.01 2.79 -2.28
C VAL A 111 -2.65 3.22 -3.71
N ARG A 112 -2.39 2.27 -4.61
CA ARG A 112 -2.03 2.54 -6.00
C ARG A 112 -3.17 3.23 -6.76
N TYR A 113 -4.41 2.81 -6.55
CA TYR A 113 -5.58 3.48 -7.11
C TYR A 113 -5.71 4.93 -6.62
N MET A 114 -5.54 5.15 -5.32
CA MET A 114 -5.59 6.49 -4.72
C MET A 114 -4.46 7.40 -5.23
N ALA A 115 -3.26 6.85 -5.44
CA ALA A 115 -2.12 7.56 -5.99
C ALA A 115 -2.41 8.00 -7.42
N LEU A 116 -2.91 7.08 -8.26
CA LEU A 116 -3.29 7.39 -9.65
C LEU A 116 -4.42 8.43 -9.76
N ARG A 117 -5.43 8.34 -8.90
CA ARG A 117 -6.50 9.34 -8.85
C ARG A 117 -5.96 10.72 -8.49
N THR A 118 -5.00 10.77 -7.56
CA THR A 118 -4.39 12.03 -7.11
C THR A 118 -3.46 12.61 -8.18
N ALA A 119 -2.65 11.77 -8.83
CA ALA A 119 -1.81 12.16 -9.96
C ALA A 119 -2.63 12.76 -11.11
N HIS A 120 -3.76 12.13 -11.47
CA HIS A 120 -4.68 12.70 -12.47
C HIS A 120 -5.26 14.04 -12.03
N ARG A 121 -5.65 14.18 -10.75
CA ARG A 121 -6.20 15.43 -10.21
C ARG A 121 -5.17 16.56 -10.27
N ILE A 122 -3.91 16.29 -9.91
CA ILE A 122 -2.82 17.27 -9.94
C ILE A 122 -2.54 17.71 -11.37
N LEU A 123 -2.39 16.78 -12.31
CA LEU A 123 -2.05 17.11 -13.70
C LEU A 123 -3.20 17.74 -14.49
N ARG A 124 -4.46 17.35 -14.24
CA ARG A 124 -5.62 17.96 -14.92
C ARG A 124 -5.98 19.32 -14.34
N GLY A 125 -5.81 19.50 -13.04
CA GLY A 125 -6.15 20.73 -12.35
C GLY A 125 -5.03 21.78 -12.37
N ASN A 126 -3.83 21.44 -12.87
CA ASN A 126 -2.61 22.24 -12.72
C ASN A 126 -2.50 22.83 -11.30
N LEU A 127 -2.66 21.96 -10.29
CA LEU A 127 -2.69 22.39 -8.89
C LEU A 127 -1.31 22.92 -8.49
N GLN A 128 -1.30 24.14 -7.93
CA GLN A 128 -0.10 24.86 -7.50
C GLN A 128 -0.32 25.47 -6.11
N GLY A 129 0.78 25.87 -5.48
CA GLY A 129 0.75 26.54 -4.17
C GLY A 129 -0.01 25.72 -3.12
N ASP A 130 -0.87 26.40 -2.35
CA ASP A 130 -1.62 25.80 -1.23
C ASP A 130 -2.55 24.67 -1.67
N ALA A 131 -3.17 24.77 -2.85
CA ALA A 131 -4.05 23.72 -3.36
C ALA A 131 -3.28 22.41 -3.63
N LEU A 132 -2.00 22.49 -3.99
CA LEU A 132 -1.14 21.31 -4.12
C LEU A 132 -0.80 20.72 -2.74
N HIS A 133 -0.47 21.57 -1.76
CA HIS A 133 -0.21 21.15 -0.38
C HIS A 133 -1.37 20.39 0.23
N ASP A 134 -2.59 20.90 0.07
CA ASP A 134 -3.81 20.29 0.62
C ASP A 134 -4.08 18.91 0.01
N VAL A 135 -3.91 18.78 -1.32
CA VAL A 135 -4.15 17.51 -2.01
C VAL A 135 -3.11 16.46 -1.64
N ILE A 136 -1.83 16.85 -1.55
CA ILE A 136 -0.75 15.94 -1.12
C ILE A 136 -0.96 15.53 0.34
N GLY A 137 -1.28 16.48 1.22
CA GLY A 137 -1.56 16.23 2.63
C GLY A 137 -2.73 15.28 2.84
N ALA A 138 -3.86 15.53 2.16
CA ALA A 138 -5.04 14.66 2.22
C ALA A 138 -4.77 13.26 1.70
N HIS A 139 -4.01 13.12 0.60
CA HIS A 139 -3.63 11.80 0.08
C HIS A 139 -2.78 11.02 1.09
N ARG A 140 -1.76 11.65 1.66
CA ARG A 140 -0.88 11.04 2.66
C ARG A 140 -1.64 10.60 3.90
N PHE A 141 -2.52 11.45 4.42
CA PHE A 141 -3.37 11.11 5.56
C PHE A 141 -4.20 9.85 5.27
N ARG A 142 -4.82 9.76 4.09
CA ARG A 142 -5.61 8.59 3.71
C ARG A 142 -4.77 7.32 3.56
N VAL A 143 -3.56 7.41 2.98
CA VAL A 143 -2.64 6.25 2.88
C VAL A 143 -2.21 5.79 4.27
N GLN A 144 -1.96 6.71 5.19
CA GLN A 144 -1.57 6.37 6.56
C GLN A 144 -2.72 5.78 7.39
N VAL A 145 -3.93 6.30 7.23
CA VAL A 145 -5.12 5.67 7.83
C VAL A 145 -5.31 4.26 7.27
N LEU A 146 -5.17 4.09 5.95
CA LEU A 146 -5.28 2.78 5.31
C LEU A 146 -4.19 1.80 5.79
N SER A 147 -2.95 2.26 6.00
CA SER A 147 -1.89 1.40 6.52
C SER A 147 -2.18 0.91 7.94
N VAL A 148 -2.64 1.81 8.82
CA VAL A 148 -3.02 1.45 10.18
C VAL A 148 -4.18 0.46 10.17
N ILE A 149 -5.22 0.71 9.36
CA ILE A 149 -6.37 -0.20 9.22
C ILE A 149 -5.91 -1.56 8.70
N ALA A 150 -5.05 -1.59 7.68
CA ALA A 150 -4.59 -2.83 7.09
C ALA A 150 -3.73 -3.64 8.06
N LEU A 151 -2.79 -3.01 8.78
CA LEU A 151 -1.99 -3.66 9.81
C LEU A 151 -2.87 -4.21 10.93
N PHE A 152 -3.84 -3.43 11.38
CA PHE A 152 -4.76 -3.85 12.43
C PHE A 152 -5.66 -5.01 11.99
N ALA A 153 -6.27 -4.93 10.81
CA ALA A 153 -7.08 -6.01 10.25
C ALA A 153 -6.26 -7.30 10.07
N THR A 154 -5.02 -7.16 9.60
CA THR A 154 -4.09 -8.28 9.46
C THR A 154 -3.73 -8.92 10.80
N ALA A 155 -3.53 -8.10 11.85
CA ALA A 155 -3.24 -8.58 13.21
C ALA A 155 -4.44 -9.31 13.82
N LEU A 156 -5.63 -8.72 13.74
CA LEU A 156 -6.85 -9.36 14.23
C LEU A 156 -7.11 -10.69 13.53
N PHE A 157 -6.95 -10.72 12.20
CA PHE A 157 -7.17 -11.93 11.43
C PHE A 157 -6.11 -13.01 11.74
N GLY A 158 -4.84 -12.62 11.89
CA GLY A 158 -3.79 -13.54 12.30
C GLY A 158 -4.00 -14.12 13.70
N MET A 159 -4.48 -13.30 14.65
CA MET A 159 -4.85 -13.78 15.99
C MET A 159 -6.05 -14.73 15.94
N TYR A 160 -7.08 -14.41 15.16
CA TYR A 160 -8.24 -15.29 14.96
C TYR A 160 -7.82 -16.65 14.40
N GLN A 161 -6.99 -16.66 13.36
CA GLN A 161 -6.42 -17.88 12.77
C GLN A 161 -5.59 -18.68 13.79
N ASN A 162 -4.77 -18.03 14.60
CA ASN A 162 -3.99 -18.68 15.66
C ASN A 162 -4.89 -19.31 16.74
N LEU A 163 -6.01 -18.67 17.10
CA LEU A 163 -6.96 -19.19 18.09
C LEU A 163 -7.79 -20.37 17.57
N VAL A 164 -8.18 -20.33 16.29
CA VAL A 164 -8.97 -21.41 15.65
C VAL A 164 -8.10 -22.64 15.38
N SER A 165 -6.84 -22.45 14.99
CA SER A 165 -5.90 -23.55 14.75
C SER A 165 -5.33 -24.17 16.03
N ASN A 166 -5.34 -23.45 17.16
CA ASN A 166 -5.01 -23.96 18.49
C ASN A 166 -6.15 -23.72 19.50
N PRO A 167 -7.22 -24.54 19.49
CA PRO A 167 -8.34 -24.39 20.44
C PRO A 167 -7.93 -24.64 21.90
N PHE A 168 -6.83 -25.36 22.12
CA PHE A 168 -6.25 -25.66 23.42
C PHE A 168 -4.74 -25.42 23.29
N GLY A 169 -4.19 -24.44 24.01
CA GLY A 169 -2.76 -24.15 23.95
C GLY A 169 -1.91 -25.37 24.29
N GLY A 170 -1.18 -25.88 23.31
CA GLY A 170 -0.21 -26.97 23.39
C GLY A 170 0.69 -26.98 22.18
#